data_AF-A0AAW4NDH0-F1
#
_entry.id   AF-A0AAW4NDH0-F1
#
_cell.length_a   1.000
_cell.length_b   1.000
_cell.length_c   1.000
_cell.angle_alpha   90.00
_cell.angle_beta   90.00
_cell.angle_gamma   90.00
#
_symmetry.space_group_name_H-M   'P 1'
#
loop_
_entity.id
_entity.type
_entity.pdbx_description
1 polymer ?
#
loop_
_entity_poly.entity_id
_entity_poly.type
_entity_poly.pdbx_seq_one_letter_code
_entity_poly.pdbx_strand_id
1 'polypeptide(L)'
;MNKESKSKFNLWLSERPESFLPSDEARMFDLVNTLYETEGSVCIDEIFSGFTKSHPAYSKEEAMRLSDKWEDLISLILRFLDWKKQIKK
;
A
#
# COMPACT_ATOMS: atom_id res chain seq x y z
N MET A 1 3.61 1.10 -11.06
CA MET A 1 3.56 2.40 -10.35
C MET A 1 4.34 3.51 -11.06
N ASN A 2 3.87 4.75 -11.01
CA ASN A 2 4.65 5.91 -11.46
C ASN A 2 5.73 6.31 -10.41
N LYS A 3 6.56 7.32 -10.71
CA LYS A 3 7.67 7.74 -9.84
C LYS A 3 7.19 8.20 -8.45
N GLU A 4 6.07 8.89 -8.38
CA GLU A 4 5.51 9.42 -7.15
C GLU A 4 4.93 8.30 -6.27
N SER A 5 4.04 7.47 -6.81
CA SER A 5 3.47 6.33 -6.09
C SER A 5 4.58 5.40 -5.58
N LYS A 6 5.62 5.16 -6.39
CA LYS A 6 6.77 4.34 -5.98
C LYS A 6 7.55 4.96 -4.82
N SER A 7 7.69 6.29 -4.77
CA SER A 7 8.33 6.97 -3.65
C SER A 7 7.53 6.81 -2.37
N LYS A 8 6.21 6.99 -2.42
CA LYS A 8 5.31 6.81 -1.28
C LYS A 8 5.27 5.37 -0.80
N PHE A 9 5.26 4.42 -1.75
CA PHE A 9 5.29 3.00 -1.49
C PHE A 9 6.55 2.59 -0.71
N ASN A 10 7.73 3.02 -1.19
CA ASN A 10 8.99 2.75 -0.51
C ASN A 10 9.04 3.38 0.89
N LEU A 11 8.50 4.59 1.07
CA LEU A 11 8.46 5.27 2.37
C LEU A 11 7.52 4.57 3.36
N TRP A 12 6.35 4.12 2.92
CA TRP A 12 5.44 3.35 3.76
C TRP A 12 6.09 2.03 4.21
N LEU A 13 6.75 1.33 3.28
CA LEU A 13 7.42 0.07 3.58
C LEU A 13 8.70 0.19 4.41
N SER A 14 9.43 1.32 4.35
CA SER A 14 10.67 1.47 5.13
C SER A 14 10.44 1.65 6.64
N GLU A 15 9.20 1.87 7.05
CA GLU A 15 8.80 2.16 8.44
C GLU A 15 8.13 0.94 9.08
N ARG A 16 6.94 1.10 9.67
CA ARG A 16 6.14 0.01 10.25
C ARG A 16 4.86 -0.18 9.43
N PRO A 17 4.94 -0.81 8.25
CA PRO A 17 3.79 -0.91 7.36
C PRO A 17 2.59 -1.65 7.98
N GLU A 18 2.81 -2.51 8.97
CA GLU A 18 1.76 -3.25 9.71
C GLU A 18 1.06 -2.46 10.81
N SER A 19 1.62 -1.32 11.21
CA SER A 19 1.17 -0.52 12.33
C SER A 19 -0.03 0.34 11.93
N PHE A 20 -0.97 0.49 12.86
CA PHE A 20 -2.10 1.42 12.78
C PHE A 20 -1.90 2.64 13.70
N LEU A 21 -0.65 2.97 14.04
CA LEU A 21 -0.37 4.25 14.68
C LEU A 21 -0.66 5.38 13.68
N PRO A 22 -1.15 6.55 14.12
CA PRO A 22 -1.62 7.60 13.22
C PRO A 22 -0.62 8.00 12.12
N SER A 23 0.67 8.06 12.43
CA SER A 23 1.72 8.40 11.45
C SER A 23 2.00 7.30 10.43
N ASP A 24 1.90 6.03 10.85
CA ASP A 24 2.09 4.87 9.97
C ASP A 24 0.90 4.75 9.01
N GLU A 25 -0.31 4.89 9.56
CA GLU A 25 -1.56 4.84 8.81
C GLU A 25 -1.65 5.99 7.80
N ALA A 26 -1.21 7.20 8.19
CA ALA A 26 -1.15 8.35 7.29
C ALA A 26 -0.27 8.08 6.06
N ARG A 27 0.87 7.37 6.20
CA ARG A 27 1.71 6.99 5.05
C ARG A 27 1.02 6.00 4.13
N MET A 28 0.28 5.04 4.68
CA MET A 28 -0.50 4.09 3.89
C MET A 28 -1.60 4.82 3.10
N PHE A 29 -2.36 5.71 3.75
CA PHE A 29 -3.38 6.49 3.05
C PHE A 29 -2.79 7.45 2.02
N ASP A 30 -1.65 8.07 2.30
CA ASP A 30 -0.93 8.92 1.35
C ASP A 30 -0.54 8.14 0.09
N LEU A 31 0.01 6.91 0.24
CA LEU A 31 0.23 6.00 -0.88
C LEU A 31 -1.06 5.71 -1.66
N VAL A 32 -2.14 5.30 -0.97
CA VAL A 32 -3.38 4.88 -1.64
C VAL A 32 -4.04 6.06 -2.37
N ASN A 33 -4.01 7.26 -1.80
CA ASN A 33 -4.50 8.47 -2.47
C ASN A 33 -3.68 8.78 -3.73
N THR A 34 -2.34 8.70 -3.66
CA THR A 34 -1.50 8.88 -4.85
C THR A 34 -1.79 7.82 -5.91
N LEU A 35 -1.97 6.55 -5.54
CA LEU A 35 -2.39 5.49 -6.47
C LEU A 35 -3.73 5.84 -7.13
N TYR A 36 -4.71 6.28 -6.34
CA TYR A 36 -6.02 6.68 -6.83
C TYR A 36 -5.97 7.83 -7.84
N GLU A 37 -5.27 8.92 -7.50
CA GLU A 37 -5.17 10.13 -8.32
C GLU A 37 -4.43 9.90 -9.64
N THR A 38 -3.53 8.91 -9.66
CA THR A 38 -2.68 8.62 -10.80
C THR A 38 -3.13 7.39 -11.61
N GLU A 39 -4.32 6.86 -11.31
CA GLU A 39 -4.86 5.63 -11.90
C GLU A 39 -3.88 4.45 -11.78
N GLY A 40 -3.11 4.45 -10.70
CA GLY A 40 -2.12 3.45 -10.38
C GLY A 40 -2.71 2.27 -9.62
N SER A 41 -1.97 1.17 -9.64
CA SER A 41 -2.21 -0.01 -8.82
C SER A 41 -0.91 -0.51 -8.21
N VAL A 42 -1.06 -1.41 -7.24
CA VAL A 42 0.03 -2.21 -6.67
C VAL A 42 -0.40 -3.66 -6.74
N CYS A 43 0.53 -4.57 -7.07
CA CYS A 43 0.27 -6.01 -7.01
C CYS A 43 1.05 -6.68 -5.87
N ILE A 44 0.59 -7.87 -5.46
CA ILE A 44 1.20 -8.67 -4.40
C ILE A 44 2.71 -8.88 -4.60
N ASP A 45 3.18 -9.09 -5.84
CA ASP A 45 4.60 -9.28 -6.15
C ASP A 45 5.44 -8.03 -5.82
N GLU A 46 4.89 -6.83 -6.07
CA GLU A 46 5.54 -5.57 -5.74
C GLU A 46 5.62 -5.39 -4.22
N ILE A 47 4.53 -5.69 -3.51
CA ILE A 47 4.46 -5.65 -2.04
C ILE A 47 5.44 -6.63 -1.42
N PHE A 48 5.47 -7.87 -1.90
CA PHE A 48 6.36 -8.92 -1.43
C PHE A 48 7.83 -8.58 -1.68
N SER A 49 8.16 -8.08 -2.88
CA SER A 49 9.52 -7.60 -3.17
C SER A 49 9.92 -6.43 -2.27
N GLY A 50 8.97 -5.56 -1.94
CA GLY A 50 9.16 -4.45 -1.02
C GLY A 50 9.43 -4.89 0.42
N PHE A 51 8.62 -5.82 0.95
CA PHE A 51 8.80 -6.40 2.28
C PHE A 51 10.13 -7.11 2.43
N THR A 52 10.46 -8.00 1.49
CA THR A 52 11.71 -8.78 1.54
C THR A 52 12.97 -7.91 1.45
N LYS A 53 12.88 -6.70 0.89
CA LYS A 53 13.97 -5.71 0.86
C LYS A 53 14.04 -4.85 2.12
N SER A 54 12.89 -4.38 2.61
CA SER A 54 12.81 -3.38 3.70
C SER A 54 12.84 -4.04 5.08
N HIS A 55 12.35 -5.28 5.17
CA HIS A 55 12.22 -6.08 6.40
C HIS A 55 12.87 -7.45 6.22
N PRO A 56 14.21 -7.52 6.09
CA PRO A 56 14.91 -8.78 5.82
C PRO A 56 14.80 -9.82 6.96
N ALA A 57 14.32 -9.41 8.14
CA ALA A 57 14.08 -10.29 9.27
C ALA A 57 12.79 -11.11 9.13
N TYR A 58 11.87 -10.73 8.23
CA TYR A 58 10.62 -11.47 8.03
C TYR A 58 10.88 -12.80 7.34
N SER A 59 10.16 -13.83 7.78
CA SER A 59 10.12 -15.08 7.02
C SER A 59 9.42 -14.85 5.67
N LYS A 60 9.66 -15.75 4.71
CA LYS A 60 8.97 -15.67 3.41
C LYS A 60 7.47 -15.81 3.58
N GLU A 61 7.04 -16.68 4.49
CA GLU A 61 5.64 -16.94 4.82
C GLU A 61 4.98 -15.70 5.43
N GLU A 62 5.68 -15.01 6.35
CA GLU A 62 5.20 -13.78 6.95
C GLU A 62 5.10 -12.65 5.92
N ALA A 63 6.15 -12.45 5.12
CA ALA A 63 6.14 -11.45 4.05
C ALA A 63 5.02 -11.71 3.04
N MET A 64 4.76 -12.96 2.66
CA MET A 64 3.69 -13.32 1.73
C MET A 64 2.31 -13.04 2.34
N ARG A 65 2.07 -13.48 3.59
CA ARG A 65 0.81 -13.23 4.30
C ARG A 65 0.50 -11.74 4.44
N LEU A 66 1.52 -10.94 4.71
CA LEU A 66 1.38 -9.48 4.80
C LEU A 66 1.12 -8.85 3.44
N SER A 67 1.76 -9.36 2.39
CA SER A 67 1.57 -8.86 1.02
C SER A 67 0.14 -9.07 0.54
N ASP A 68 -0.40 -10.28 0.75
CA ASP A 68 -1.79 -10.65 0.45
C ASP A 68 -2.78 -9.72 1.19
N LYS A 69 -2.60 -9.58 2.51
CA LYS A 69 -3.41 -8.66 3.33
C LYS A 69 -3.41 -7.23 2.80
N TRP A 70 -2.25 -6.71 2.42
CA TRP A 70 -2.12 -5.31 2.00
C TRP A 70 -2.63 -5.06 0.59
N GLU A 71 -2.46 -6.00 -0.34
CA GLU A 71 -3.08 -5.91 -1.67
C GLU A 71 -4.61 -5.81 -1.56
N ASP A 72 -5.21 -6.65 -0.72
CA ASP A 72 -6.65 -6.64 -0.46
C ASP A 72 -7.13 -5.32 0.16
N LEU A 73 -6.43 -4.83 1.19
CA LEU A 73 -6.78 -3.58 1.86
C LEU A 73 -6.64 -2.37 0.93
N ILE A 74 -5.55 -2.27 0.18
CA ILE A 74 -5.33 -1.19 -0.78
C ILE A 74 -6.43 -1.23 -1.86
N SER A 75 -6.73 -2.41 -2.40
CA SER A 75 -7.80 -2.60 -3.39
C SER A 75 -9.18 -2.24 -2.85
N LEU A 76 -9.45 -2.53 -1.59
CA LEU A 76 -10.69 -2.14 -0.92
C LEU A 76 -10.81 -0.61 -0.81
N ILE A 77 -9.74 0.07 -0.38
CA ILE A 77 -9.74 1.53 -0.22
C ILE A 77 -9.88 2.22 -1.58
N LEU A 78 -9.20 1.75 -2.63
CA LEU A 78 -9.35 2.29 -3.99
C LEU A 78 -10.80 2.20 -4.47
N ARG A 79 -11.46 1.04 -4.30
CA ARG A 79 -12.89 0.86 -4.62
C ARG A 79 -13.80 1.79 -3.81
N PHE A 80 -13.48 2.00 -2.53
CA PHE A 80 -14.21 2.95 -1.69
C PHE A 80 -14.09 4.39 -2.19
N LEU A 81 -12.89 4.82 -2.61
CA LEU A 81 -12.66 6.15 -3.17
C LEU A 81 -13.43 6.33 -4.49
N ASP A 82 -13.47 5.31 -5.34
CA ASP A 82 -14.27 5.33 -6.56
C ASP A 82 -15.76 5.45 -6.29
N TRP A 83 -16.30 4.64 -5.38
CA TRP A 83 -17.69 4.74 -4.97
C TRP A 83 -18.01 6.15 -4.42
N LYS A 84 -17.13 6.68 -3.56
CA LYS A 84 -17.26 8.04 -3.00
C LYS A 84 -17.27 9.12 -4.09
N LYS A 85 -16.53 8.94 -5.18
CA LYS A 85 -16.53 9.86 -6.34
C LYS A 85 -17.82 9.75 -7.15
N GLN A 86 -18.39 8.54 -7.26
CA GLN A 86 -19.66 8.32 -7.98
C GLN A 86 -20.85 8.96 -7.27
N ILE A 87 -20.94 8.88 -5.94
CA ILE A 87 -22.06 9.45 -5.17
C ILE A 87 -22.00 10.98 -5.02
N LYS A 88 -20.85 11.59 -5.35
CA LYS A 88 -20.66 13.05 -5.33
C LYS A 88 -20.93 13.72 -6.69
N LYS A 89 -21.18 12.92 -7.73
CA LYS A 89 -21.67 13.40 -9.04
C LYS A 89 -23.19 13.48 -9.02
#